data_AF-A0A8T3RVG3-F1
#
_entry.id   AF-A0A8T3RVG3-F1
#
_cell.length_a   1.000
_cell.length_b   1.000
_cell.length_c   1.000
_cell.angle_alpha   90.00
_cell.angle_beta   90.00
_cell.angle_gamma   90.00
#
_symmetry.space_group_name_H-M   'P 1'
#
loop_
_entity.id
_entity.type
_entity.pdbx_description
1 polymer ?
#
loop_
_entity_poly.entity_id
_entity_poly.type
_entity_poly.pdbx_seq_one_letter_code
_entity_poly.pdbx_strand_id
1 'polypeptide(L)'
;MSSLDIPRASRAKRGEQMVAVPVQTALKAALFREMRTAGITRVELARRLRIDEKEARRMLDPRHATKADRLEKALAALGRHAELRVA
;
A
#
# COMPACT_ATOMS: atom_id res chain seq x y z
N MET A 1 7.39 17.18 4.91
CA MET A 1 7.42 15.82 4.31
C MET A 1 7.53 16.00 2.81
N SER A 2 8.68 15.73 2.21
CA SER A 2 8.88 15.93 0.77
C SER A 2 7.94 15.03 -0.05
N SER A 3 7.41 15.60 -1.13
CA SER A 3 6.18 15.24 -1.83
C SER A 3 6.34 14.15 -2.89
N LEU A 4 7.15 13.12 -2.65
CA LEU A 4 7.23 12.02 -3.62
C LEU A 4 6.04 11.08 -3.40
N ASP A 5 5.02 11.25 -4.25
CA ASP A 5 3.98 10.25 -4.45
C ASP A 5 4.54 9.06 -5.22
N ILE A 6 3.91 7.88 -5.10
CA ILE A 6 4.29 6.71 -5.90
C ILE A 6 3.64 6.88 -7.27
N PRO A 7 4.40 7.14 -8.35
CA PRO A 7 3.82 7.35 -9.66
C PRO A 7 3.10 6.09 -10.15
N ARG A 8 2.06 6.29 -10.94
CA ARG A 8 1.46 5.18 -11.70
C ARG A 8 2.44 4.75 -12.79
N ALA A 9 2.48 3.45 -13.08
CA ALA A 9 3.26 2.93 -14.20
C ALA A 9 2.79 3.59 -15.51
N SER A 10 3.74 3.98 -16.35
CA SER A 10 3.46 4.45 -17.70
C SER A 10 3.04 3.29 -18.61
N ARG A 11 2.48 3.61 -19.77
CA ARG A 11 2.30 2.61 -20.84
C ARG A 11 3.67 2.13 -21.32
N ALA A 12 3.81 0.83 -21.54
CA ALA A 12 5.00 0.23 -22.10
C ALA A 12 5.27 0.77 -23.51
N LYS A 13 6.52 1.10 -23.82
CA LYS A 13 6.96 1.49 -25.17
C LYS A 13 7.69 0.33 -25.85
N ARG A 14 7.84 0.44 -27.18
CA ARG A 14 8.59 -0.54 -27.98
C ARG A 14 10.02 -0.65 -27.46
N GLY A 15 10.45 -1.87 -27.16
CA GLY A 15 11.80 -2.17 -26.66
C GLY A 15 11.96 -2.05 -25.13
N GLU A 16 10.94 -1.61 -24.39
CA GLU A 16 10.97 -1.61 -22.92
C GLU A 16 10.60 -2.97 -22.34
N GLN A 17 11.25 -3.35 -21.24
CA GLN A 17 10.90 -4.53 -20.46
C GLN A 17 10.06 -4.12 -19.25
N MET A 18 8.87 -4.70 -19.14
CA MET A 18 8.01 -4.49 -17.97
C MET A 18 8.50 -5.34 -16.81
N VAL A 19 8.56 -4.73 -15.62
CA VAL A 19 8.91 -5.41 -14.37
C VAL A 19 7.66 -5.55 -13.52
N ALA A 20 7.26 -6.79 -13.25
CA ALA A 20 6.15 -7.07 -12.35
C ALA A 20 6.53 -6.71 -10.91
N VAL A 21 5.65 -5.99 -10.23
CA VAL A 21 5.83 -5.67 -8.80
C VAL A 21 5.30 -6.86 -7.98
N PRO A 22 6.06 -7.36 -6.99
CA PRO A 22 5.58 -8.40 -6.10
C PRO A 22 4.26 -7.99 -5.42
N VAL A 23 3.31 -8.91 -5.30
CA VAL A 23 1.95 -8.63 -4.80
C VAL A 23 1.96 -7.88 -3.46
N GLN A 24 2.82 -8.31 -2.52
CA GLN A 24 2.95 -7.66 -1.23
C GLN A 24 3.42 -6.21 -1.34
N THR A 25 4.37 -5.92 -2.23
CA THR A 25 4.85 -4.55 -2.51
C THR A 25 3.74 -3.71 -3.14
N ALA A 26 2.97 -4.30 -4.06
CA ALA A 26 1.82 -3.63 -4.67
C ALA A 26 0.73 -3.27 -3.64
N LEU A 27 0.43 -4.16 -2.70
CA LEU A 27 -0.50 -3.92 -1.59
C LEU A 27 -0.03 -2.76 -0.69
N LYS A 28 1.25 -2.72 -0.33
CA LYS A 28 1.81 -1.61 0.46
C LYS A 28 1.76 -0.28 -0.27
N ALA A 29 2.10 -0.29 -1.57
CA ALA A 29 2.01 0.91 -2.40
C ALA A 29 0.56 1.40 -2.52
N ALA A 30 -0.41 0.48 -2.64
CA ALA A 30 -1.83 0.81 -2.61
C ALA A 30 -2.24 1.43 -1.28
N LEU A 31 -1.89 0.80 -0.14
CA LEU A 31 -2.18 1.34 1.19
C LEU A 31 -1.60 2.75 1.39
N PHE A 32 -0.35 2.97 0.98
CA PHE A 32 0.29 4.27 1.04
C PHE A 32 -0.48 5.34 0.26
N ARG A 33 -0.85 5.04 -0.99
CA ARG A 33 -1.61 5.98 -1.84
C ARG A 33 -2.98 6.29 -1.24
N GLU A 34 -3.71 5.28 -0.78
CA GLU A 34 -5.05 5.47 -0.20
C GLU A 34 -5.01 6.25 1.11
N MET A 35 -4.01 6.03 1.96
CA MET A 35 -3.79 6.87 3.14
C MET A 35 -3.55 8.34 2.78
N ARG A 36 -2.77 8.61 1.72
CA ARG A 36 -2.55 9.97 1.22
C ARG A 36 -3.81 10.59 0.65
N THR A 37 -4.54 9.86 -0.19
CA THR A 37 -5.82 10.30 -0.76
C THR A 37 -6.83 10.63 0.33
N ALA A 38 -6.88 9.84 1.40
CA ALA A 38 -7.77 10.06 2.54
C ALA A 38 -7.24 11.08 3.56
N GLY A 39 -6.00 11.59 3.41
CA GLY A 39 -5.39 12.51 4.37
C GLY A 39 -5.11 11.90 5.75
N ILE A 40 -4.95 10.57 5.82
CA ILE A 40 -4.84 9.82 7.07
C ILE A 40 -3.38 9.58 7.46
N THR A 41 -3.06 9.78 8.74
CA THR A 41 -1.74 9.51 9.28
C THR A 41 -1.58 8.05 9.72
N ARG A 42 -0.33 7.63 9.97
CA ARG A 42 -0.05 6.29 10.55
C ARG A 42 -0.70 6.10 11.92
N VAL A 43 -0.74 7.15 12.73
CA VAL A 43 -1.39 7.15 14.05
C VAL A 43 -2.89 6.92 13.91
N GLU A 44 -3.53 7.58 12.95
CA GLU A 44 -4.96 7.40 12.70
C GLU A 44 -5.25 5.99 12.12
N LEU A 45 -4.40 5.46 11.23
CA LEU A 45 -4.53 4.07 10.77
C LEU A 45 -4.42 3.09 11.96
N ALA A 46 -3.43 3.28 12.83
CA ALA A 46 -3.25 2.48 14.03
C ALA A 46 -4.49 2.52 14.93
N ARG A 47 -5.05 3.72 15.14
CA ARG A 47 -6.29 3.93 15.92
C ARG A 47 -7.47 3.16 15.32
N ARG A 48 -7.68 3.24 14.00
CA ARG A 48 -8.78 2.52 13.32
C ARG A 48 -8.64 1.00 13.44
N LEU A 49 -7.41 0.50 13.35
CA LEU A 49 -7.10 -0.93 13.44
C LEU A 49 -6.97 -1.44 14.88
N ARG A 50 -6.96 -0.54 15.89
CA ARG A 50 -6.69 -0.84 17.30
C ARG A 50 -5.37 -1.57 17.52
N ILE A 51 -4.33 -1.11 16.83
CA ILE A 51 -2.96 -1.62 16.92
C ILE A 51 -2.01 -0.51 17.36
N ASP A 52 -0.76 -0.85 17.67
CA ASP A 52 0.27 0.14 17.94
C ASP A 52 0.74 0.87 16.66
N GLU A 53 1.30 2.08 16.81
CA GLU A 53 1.80 2.87 15.68
C GLU A 53 2.96 2.18 14.94
N LYS A 54 3.73 1.34 15.65
CA LYS A 54 4.89 0.63 15.08
C LYS A 54 4.44 -0.43 14.08
N GLU A 55 3.34 -1.13 14.35
CA GLU A 55 2.69 -2.06 13.43
C GLU A 55 2.14 -1.32 12.21
N ALA A 56 1.47 -0.18 12.39
CA ALA A 56 1.01 0.64 11.27
C ALA A 56 2.18 1.18 10.42
N ARG A 57 3.29 1.57 11.03
CA ARG A 57 4.52 1.95 10.32
C ARG A 57 5.11 0.80 9.52
N ARG A 58 5.14 -0.41 10.10
CA ARG A 58 5.63 -1.64 9.45
C ARG A 58 4.80 -2.05 8.24
N MET A 59 3.48 -1.82 8.27
CA MET A 59 2.60 -2.05 7.11
C MET A 59 2.98 -1.19 5.90
N LEU A 60 3.59 -0.02 6.10
CA LEU A 60 4.04 0.88 5.02
C LEU A 60 5.50 0.70 4.62
N ASP A 61 6.29 -0.03 5.42
CA ASP A 61 7.71 -0.24 5.13
C ASP A 61 7.86 -1.31 4.03
N PRO A 62 8.38 -0.99 2.83
CA PRO A 62 8.54 -1.95 1.75
C PRO A 62 9.46 -3.12 2.13
N ARG A 63 10.42 -2.92 3.05
CA ARG A 63 11.41 -3.92 3.46
C ARG A 63 10.92 -4.83 4.58
N HIS A 64 9.80 -4.51 5.23
CA HIS A 64 9.29 -5.30 6.35
C HIS A 64 8.25 -6.32 5.91
N ALA A 65 8.46 -7.61 6.18
CA ALA A 65 7.47 -8.64 5.88
C ALA A 65 6.17 -8.39 6.66
N THR A 66 5.07 -8.12 5.93
CA THR A 66 3.73 -7.93 6.50
C THR A 66 2.75 -8.86 5.78
N LYS A 67 2.05 -9.72 6.51
CA LYS A 67 1.09 -10.67 5.93
C LYS A 67 0.01 -9.94 5.10
N ALA A 68 -0.45 -10.56 4.01
CA ALA A 68 -1.43 -9.95 3.10
C ALA A 68 -2.76 -9.63 3.80
N ASP A 69 -3.25 -10.53 4.66
CA ASP A 69 -4.47 -10.35 5.47
C ASP A 69 -4.44 -9.06 6.31
N ARG A 70 -3.28 -8.69 6.84
CA ARG A 70 -3.08 -7.44 7.60
C ARG A 70 -3.16 -6.22 6.70
N LEU A 71 -2.61 -6.29 5.49
CA LEU A 71 -2.69 -5.20 4.51
C LEU A 71 -4.12 -5.04 3.98
N GLU A 72 -4.85 -6.14 3.78
CA GLU A 72 -6.26 -6.12 3.42
C GLU A 72 -7.13 -5.47 4.50
N LYS A 73 -6.92 -5.82 5.78
CA LYS A 73 -7.60 -5.15 6.91
C LYS A 73 -7.31 -3.65 6.96
N ALA A 74 -6.06 -3.25 6.69
CA ALA A 74 -5.68 -1.85 6.64
C ALA A 74 -6.38 -1.11 5.50
N LEU A 75 -6.46 -1.69 4.30
CA LEU A 75 -7.22 -1.15 3.17
C LEU A 75 -8.72 -1.08 3.47
N ALA A 76 -9.28 -2.10 4.13
CA ALA A 76 -10.68 -2.12 4.54
C ALA A 76 -11.02 -1.01 5.54
N ALA A 77 -10.12 -0.69 6.47
CA ALA A 77 -10.26 0.46 7.39
C ALA A 77 -10.27 1.83 6.67
N LEU A 78 -9.90 1.86 5.39
CA LEU A 78 -9.96 3.00 4.49
C LEU A 78 -11.11 2.89 3.46
N GLY A 79 -11.99 1.88 3.59
CA GLY A 79 -13.11 1.66 2.68
C GLY A 79 -12.70 1.09 1.32
N ARG A 80 -11.56 0.39 1.25
CA ARG A 80 -11.01 -0.21 0.02
C ARG A 80 -10.90 -1.73 0.15
N HIS A 81 -11.02 -2.42 -0.98
CA HIS A 81 -10.84 -3.86 -1.07
C HIS A 81 -9.78 -4.18 -2.11
N ALA A 82 -8.92 -5.15 -1.82
CA ALA A 82 -7.95 -5.66 -2.78
C ALA A 82 -8.60 -6.76 -3.62
N GLU A 83 -8.42 -6.70 -4.93
CA GLU A 83 -8.87 -7.73 -5.86
C GLU A 83 -7.64 -8.41 -6.47
N LEU A 84 -7.68 -9.74 -6.55
CA LEU A 84 -6.70 -10.52 -7.31
C LEU A 84 -7.32 -10.91 -8.65
N ARG A 85 -6.58 -10.70 -9.74
CA ARG A 85 -6.93 -11.20 -11.07
C ARG A 85 -5.78 -12.07 -11.57
N VAL A 86 -6.12 -13.24 -12.07
CA VAL A 86 -5.19 -14.16 -12.73
C VAL A 86 -5.42 -14.01 -14.24
N ALA A 87 -4.33 -13.90 -14.98
CA ALA A 87 -4.33 -13.76 -16.44
C ALA A 87 -3.90 -15.09 -17.08
#